data_AF-A0A9P9MVU5-F1
#
_entry.id   AF-A0A9P9MVU5-F1
#
_cell.length_a   1.000
_cell.length_b   1.000
_cell.length_c   1.000
_cell.angle_alpha   90.00
_cell.angle_beta   90.00
_cell.angle_gamma   90.00
#
_symmetry.space_group_name_H-M   'P 1'
#
loop_
_entity.id
_entity.type
_entity.pdbx_description
1 polymer ?
#
loop_
_entity_poly.entity_id
_entity_poly.type
_entity_poly.pdbx_seq_one_letter_code
_entity_poly.pdbx_strand_id
1 'polypeptide(L)'
;MVLSWPYRAHSHTPYWGETNAQANFCEEDYILTPYIAEFINTLTNITYLIYAFHGIRNNANRKDAVLRNLPYLGIAAVGFGSAIFHATMKNYTQWCDDLSMLVAVATVVHRVFTFDKPLSSTVITGVAIVGTMTVFSAWHCITDEITMHSVLFAVMIVIVGLKTRSIISMRVKDLIVAKEVRKLATWGGVIFIAGFGIWNIDNAICSSLTIWKRGLGMPWSFVLELHGWWHIFTGVGAYIFIALVEYLTSDEAGKPLGGKFAWPVNLIVDGRAGDAKLMSVNSSDHANSKTRKDEQTSWNGNKIS
;
A
#
# COMPACT_ATOMS: atom_id res chain seq x y z
N MET A 1 -26.63 28.56 -9.13
CA MET A 1 -26.45 28.24 -7.70
C MET A 1 -25.48 27.09 -7.59
N VAL A 2 -24.37 27.26 -6.87
CA VAL A 2 -23.50 26.13 -6.53
C VAL A 2 -24.27 25.31 -5.50
N LEU A 3 -24.42 24.01 -5.76
CA LEU A 3 -25.09 23.08 -4.85
C LEU A 3 -24.24 22.95 -3.57
N SER A 4 -24.57 23.69 -2.52
CA SER A 4 -23.85 23.67 -1.24
C SER A 4 -24.84 23.71 -0.07
N TRP A 5 -24.58 22.92 0.97
CA TRP A 5 -25.35 22.90 2.22
C TRP A 5 -24.47 23.27 3.42
N PRO A 6 -24.95 24.13 4.32
CA PRO A 6 -24.24 24.43 5.55
C PRO A 6 -24.19 23.21 6.47
N TYR A 7 -23.11 23.10 7.24
CA TYR A 7 -23.03 22.17 8.36
C TYR A 7 -24.03 22.54 9.46
N ARG A 8 -24.35 21.57 10.33
CA ARG A 8 -25.13 21.85 11.54
C ARG A 8 -24.36 22.82 12.45
N ALA A 9 -25.10 23.62 13.20
CA ALA A 9 -24.49 24.51 14.21
C ALA A 9 -23.79 23.70 15.32
N HIS A 10 -24.37 22.55 15.68
CA HIS A 10 -23.86 21.66 16.71
C HIS A 10 -23.87 20.21 16.20
N SER A 11 -22.95 19.41 16.73
CA SER A 11 -22.87 17.97 16.45
C SER A 11 -24.14 17.24 16.92
N HIS A 12 -24.33 16.03 16.39
CA HIS A 12 -25.32 15.11 16.92
C HIS A 12 -24.87 14.57 18.28
N THR A 13 -25.83 14.13 19.10
CA THR A 13 -25.51 13.32 20.27
C THR A 13 -24.88 12.00 19.80
N PRO A 14 -23.66 11.66 20.25
CA PRO A 14 -22.97 10.45 19.81
C PRO A 14 -23.74 9.18 20.15
N TYR A 15 -24.03 8.33 19.15
CA TYR A 15 -24.68 7.03 19.38
C TYR A 15 -23.81 6.09 20.21
N TRP A 16 -22.49 6.12 19.98
CA TRP A 16 -21.53 5.27 20.69
C TRP A 16 -21.13 5.82 22.07
N GLY A 17 -21.76 6.91 22.52
CA GLY A 17 -21.39 7.66 23.72
C GLY A 17 -20.22 8.61 23.50
N GLU A 18 -19.78 9.31 24.55
CA GLU A 18 -18.72 10.34 24.48
C GLU A 18 -17.39 9.82 23.94
N THR A 19 -16.74 10.61 23.09
CA THR A 19 -15.42 10.30 22.52
C THR A 19 -14.39 10.16 23.64
N ASN A 20 -13.62 9.08 23.63
CA ASN A 20 -12.59 8.82 24.64
C ASN A 20 -11.26 8.31 24.05
N ALA A 21 -11.13 8.35 22.73
CA ALA A 21 -9.86 8.11 22.05
C ALA A 21 -8.84 9.22 22.36
N GLN A 22 -7.56 8.86 22.33
CA GLN A 22 -6.45 9.80 22.49
C GLN A 22 -6.26 10.64 21.22
N ALA A 23 -6.44 10.03 20.06
CA ALA A 23 -6.39 10.72 18.78
C ALA A 23 -7.77 11.29 18.40
N ASN A 24 -7.77 12.53 17.93
CA ASN A 24 -8.90 13.21 17.33
C ASN A 24 -8.39 14.11 16.19
N PHE A 25 -8.98 14.00 15.00
CA PHE A 25 -8.50 14.71 13.81
C PHE A 25 -9.39 15.90 13.49
N CYS A 26 -9.13 16.57 12.36
CA CYS A 26 -9.77 17.85 12.07
C CYS A 26 -11.18 17.74 11.50
N GLU A 27 -11.65 16.53 11.17
CA GLU A 27 -13.04 16.31 10.81
C GLU A 27 -13.92 16.45 12.05
N GLU A 28 -15.00 17.24 11.96
CA GLU A 28 -15.82 17.52 13.13
C GLU A 28 -16.67 16.31 13.53
N ASP A 29 -16.44 15.81 14.74
CA ASP A 29 -17.13 14.64 15.29
C ASP A 29 -18.65 14.74 15.26
N TYR A 30 -19.28 13.70 14.70
CA TYR A 30 -20.72 13.48 14.64
C TYR A 30 -21.48 14.69 14.05
N ILE A 31 -20.84 15.48 13.18
CA ILE A 31 -21.47 16.68 12.61
C ILE A 31 -22.52 16.34 11.54
N LEU A 32 -22.33 15.21 10.83
CA LEU A 32 -23.22 14.76 9.75
C LEU A 32 -24.26 13.74 10.21
N THR A 33 -23.92 12.89 11.18
CA THR A 33 -24.76 11.78 11.64
C THR A 33 -24.40 11.40 13.09
N PRO A 34 -25.34 10.90 13.91
CA PRO A 34 -25.03 10.39 15.25
C PRO A 34 -24.23 9.08 15.24
N TYR A 35 -24.13 8.38 14.10
CA TYR A 35 -23.56 7.02 14.03
C TYR A 35 -22.08 6.96 13.62
N ILE A 36 -21.60 7.99 12.93
CA ILE A 36 -20.23 8.06 12.38
C ILE A 36 -19.65 9.41 12.82
N ALA A 37 -18.58 9.38 13.61
CA ALA A 37 -17.96 10.58 14.14
C ALA A 37 -17.29 11.40 13.03
N GLU A 38 -16.30 10.83 12.36
CA GLU A 38 -15.56 11.46 11.27
C GLU A 38 -15.94 10.79 9.94
N PHE A 39 -16.93 11.34 9.25
CA PHE A 39 -17.59 10.70 8.11
C PHE A 39 -16.66 10.42 6.92
N ILE A 40 -15.89 11.41 6.49
CA ILE A 40 -14.97 11.29 5.36
C ILE A 40 -13.76 10.44 5.75
N ASN A 41 -13.22 10.60 6.96
CA ASN A 41 -12.16 9.76 7.48
C ASN A 41 -12.60 8.28 7.56
N THR A 42 -13.84 8.00 7.97
CA THR A 42 -14.41 6.64 7.91
C THR A 42 -14.54 6.12 6.47
N LEU A 43 -15.10 6.90 5.53
CA LEU A 43 -15.37 6.40 4.18
C LEU A 43 -14.11 6.18 3.35
N THR A 44 -13.11 7.06 3.49
CA THR A 44 -11.86 6.99 2.71
C THR A 44 -11.06 5.70 2.97
N ASN A 45 -11.30 5.04 4.09
CA ASN A 45 -10.76 3.71 4.41
C ASN A 45 -11.18 2.59 3.46
N ILE A 46 -12.25 2.79 2.67
CA ILE A 46 -12.61 1.87 1.57
C ILE A 46 -11.46 1.68 0.59
N THR A 47 -10.56 2.66 0.48
CA THR A 47 -9.36 2.58 -0.37
C THR A 47 -8.49 1.37 -0.03
N TYR A 48 -8.23 1.14 1.26
CA TYR A 48 -7.46 -0.02 1.70
C TYR A 48 -8.15 -1.34 1.33
N LEU A 49 -9.48 -1.41 1.52
CA LEU A 49 -10.28 -2.60 1.22
C LEU A 49 -10.30 -2.90 -0.29
N ILE A 50 -10.43 -1.88 -1.12
CA ILE A 50 -10.37 -2.01 -2.59
C ILE A 50 -9.02 -2.58 -3.03
N TYR A 51 -7.92 -2.05 -2.50
CA TYR A 51 -6.59 -2.54 -2.84
C TYR A 51 -6.30 -3.94 -2.31
N ALA A 52 -6.73 -4.25 -1.10
CA ALA A 52 -6.66 -5.59 -0.54
C ALA A 52 -7.39 -6.61 -1.43
N PHE A 53 -8.63 -6.27 -1.83
CA PHE A 53 -9.42 -7.11 -2.73
C PHE A 53 -8.72 -7.34 -4.07
N HIS A 54 -8.19 -6.28 -4.69
CA HIS A 54 -7.46 -6.41 -5.96
C HIS A 54 -6.23 -7.32 -5.83
N GLY A 55 -5.44 -7.15 -4.78
CA GLY A 55 -4.27 -8.00 -4.53
C GLY A 55 -4.62 -9.47 -4.31
N ILE A 56 -5.59 -9.73 -3.44
CA ILE A 56 -6.06 -11.10 -3.14
C ILE A 56 -6.63 -11.78 -4.39
N ARG A 57 -7.44 -11.05 -5.17
CA ARG A 57 -8.02 -11.55 -6.41
C ARG A 57 -6.96 -11.93 -7.44
N ASN A 58 -5.88 -11.15 -7.55
CA ASN A 58 -4.76 -11.44 -8.45
C ASN A 58 -3.98 -12.71 -8.05
N ASN A 59 -4.13 -13.15 -6.81
CA ASN A 59 -3.47 -14.36 -6.27
C ASN A 59 -4.36 -15.61 -6.30
N ALA A 60 -5.63 -15.53 -6.69
CA ALA A 60 -6.64 -16.60 -6.52
C ALA A 60 -6.27 -17.98 -7.11
N ASN A 61 -5.36 -18.04 -8.08
CA ASN A 61 -4.94 -19.28 -8.75
C ASN A 61 -3.47 -19.67 -8.48
N ARG A 62 -2.80 -18.99 -7.54
CA ARG A 62 -1.39 -19.27 -7.22
C ARG A 62 -1.29 -20.32 -6.10
N LYS A 63 -0.33 -21.26 -6.22
CA LYS A 63 -0.13 -22.33 -5.22
C LYS A 63 0.30 -21.81 -3.85
N ASP A 64 0.96 -20.65 -3.82
CA ASP A 64 1.46 -19.95 -2.64
C ASP A 64 0.53 -18.80 -2.19
N ALA A 65 -0.72 -18.77 -2.67
CA ALA A 65 -1.67 -17.67 -2.44
C ALA A 65 -1.85 -17.30 -0.96
N VAL A 66 -1.89 -18.28 -0.06
CA VAL A 66 -2.07 -18.02 1.39
C VAL A 66 -0.99 -17.09 1.92
N LEU A 67 0.29 -17.40 1.63
CA LEU A 67 1.42 -16.59 2.12
C LEU A 67 1.53 -15.26 1.39
N ARG A 68 1.22 -15.22 0.08
CA ARG A 68 1.18 -13.97 -0.69
C ARG A 68 0.08 -13.03 -0.20
N ASN A 69 -1.02 -13.58 0.30
CA ASN A 69 -2.19 -12.82 0.71
C ASN A 69 -2.07 -12.20 2.11
N LEU A 70 -1.09 -12.61 2.94
CA LEU A 70 -0.94 -12.09 4.30
C LEU A 70 -0.79 -10.55 4.36
N PRO A 71 0.07 -9.90 3.55
CA PRO A 71 0.14 -8.43 3.57
C PRO A 71 -1.13 -7.74 3.08
N TYR A 72 -1.87 -8.33 2.12
CA TYR A 72 -3.13 -7.78 1.66
C TYR A 72 -4.25 -7.91 2.71
N LEU A 73 -4.27 -9.01 3.47
CA LEU A 73 -5.12 -9.15 4.64
C LEU A 73 -4.73 -8.14 5.73
N GLY A 74 -3.43 -7.84 5.86
CA GLY A 74 -2.92 -6.78 6.74
C GLY A 74 -3.51 -5.41 6.41
N ILE A 75 -3.44 -4.96 5.15
CA ILE A 75 -4.06 -3.67 4.77
C ILE A 75 -5.59 -3.71 4.81
N ALA A 76 -6.23 -4.88 4.60
CA ALA A 76 -7.66 -5.00 4.84
C ALA A 76 -8.01 -4.77 6.32
N ALA A 77 -7.22 -5.34 7.23
CA ALA A 77 -7.36 -5.12 8.66
C ALA A 77 -7.19 -3.64 9.04
N VAL A 78 -6.23 -2.93 8.42
CA VAL A 78 -6.09 -1.46 8.57
C VAL A 78 -7.35 -0.74 8.12
N GLY A 79 -7.86 -1.05 6.92
CA GLY A 79 -9.09 -0.42 6.43
C GLY A 79 -10.30 -0.63 7.35
N PHE A 80 -10.49 -1.84 7.89
CA PHE A 80 -11.58 -2.09 8.84
C PHE A 80 -11.35 -1.45 10.21
N GLY A 81 -10.15 -1.58 10.77
CA GLY A 81 -9.78 -1.02 12.08
C GLY A 81 -9.94 0.49 12.09
N SER A 82 -9.34 1.17 11.11
CA SER A 82 -9.42 2.61 10.93
C SER A 82 -10.86 3.08 10.68
N ALA A 83 -11.62 2.42 9.81
CA ALA A 83 -13.02 2.80 9.58
C ALA A 83 -13.87 2.71 10.86
N ILE A 84 -13.68 1.65 11.66
CA ILE A 84 -14.39 1.48 12.94
C ILE A 84 -13.93 2.54 13.95
N PHE A 85 -12.64 2.85 14.00
CA PHE A 85 -12.11 3.90 14.84
C PHE A 85 -12.73 5.26 14.52
N HIS A 86 -12.61 5.75 13.29
CA HIS A 86 -13.17 7.04 12.88
C HIS A 86 -14.71 7.10 13.00
N ALA A 87 -15.40 5.96 12.93
CA ALA A 87 -16.84 5.93 13.11
C ALA A 87 -17.25 6.11 14.59
N THR A 88 -16.42 5.67 15.53
CA THR A 88 -16.81 5.54 16.95
C THR A 88 -16.03 6.44 17.90
N MET A 89 -14.78 6.78 17.57
CA MET A 89 -13.83 7.57 18.36
C MET A 89 -13.64 7.02 19.78
N LYS A 90 -13.46 5.70 19.87
CA LYS A 90 -13.18 5.00 21.12
C LYS A 90 -11.74 4.55 21.24
N ASN A 91 -11.19 4.57 22.46
CA ASN A 91 -9.84 4.09 22.74
C ASN A 91 -9.63 2.64 22.24
N TYR A 92 -10.53 1.71 22.52
CA TYR A 92 -10.40 0.32 22.09
C TYR A 92 -10.49 0.14 20.56
N THR A 93 -11.21 1.02 19.87
CA THR A 93 -11.23 1.03 18.40
C THR A 93 -9.99 1.71 17.82
N GLN A 94 -9.45 2.72 18.48
CA GLN A 94 -8.17 3.33 18.14
C GLN A 94 -7.06 2.28 18.26
N TRP A 95 -7.03 1.49 19.33
CA TRP A 95 -6.08 0.38 19.45
C TRP A 95 -6.25 -0.63 18.30
N CYS A 96 -7.48 -0.90 17.86
CA CYS A 96 -7.70 -1.78 16.72
C CYS A 96 -7.04 -1.23 15.44
N ASP A 97 -7.17 0.06 15.18
CA ASP A 97 -6.49 0.75 14.07
C ASP A 97 -4.96 0.70 14.22
N ASP A 98 -4.43 1.26 15.31
CA ASP A 98 -3.00 1.34 15.62
C ASP A 98 -2.31 -0.04 15.51
N LEU A 99 -2.90 -1.07 16.13
CA LEU A 99 -2.32 -2.41 16.13
C LEU A 99 -2.40 -3.07 14.75
N SER A 100 -3.48 -2.82 13.99
CA SER A 100 -3.60 -3.36 12.64
C SER A 100 -2.51 -2.81 11.71
N MET A 101 -2.13 -1.53 11.86
CA MET A 101 -1.04 -0.92 11.11
C MET A 101 0.30 -1.60 11.41
N LEU A 102 0.62 -1.83 12.69
CA LEU A 102 1.86 -2.52 13.09
C LEU A 102 1.89 -3.96 12.59
N VAL A 103 0.79 -4.69 12.72
CA VAL A 103 0.67 -6.07 12.22
C VAL A 103 0.84 -6.11 10.70
N ALA A 104 0.20 -5.19 9.96
CA ALA A 104 0.32 -5.13 8.50
C ALA A 104 1.79 -4.96 8.08
N VAL A 105 2.51 -3.98 8.64
CA VAL A 105 3.93 -3.77 8.32
C VAL A 105 4.79 -4.94 8.80
N ALA A 106 4.49 -5.55 9.95
CA ALA A 106 5.20 -6.72 10.46
C ALA A 106 5.14 -7.92 9.48
N THR A 107 4.01 -8.14 8.79
CA THR A 107 3.92 -9.18 7.75
C THR A 107 4.85 -8.89 6.57
N VAL A 108 4.99 -7.62 6.18
CA VAL A 108 5.89 -7.20 5.10
C VAL A 108 7.35 -7.33 5.54
N VAL A 109 7.69 -6.89 6.77
CA VAL A 109 9.02 -7.08 7.38
C VAL A 109 9.38 -8.55 7.38
N HIS A 110 8.50 -9.42 7.90
CA HIS A 110 8.71 -10.86 7.89
C HIS A 110 9.03 -11.37 6.48
N ARG A 111 8.23 -10.99 5.49
CA ARG A 111 8.42 -11.42 4.10
C ARG A 111 9.76 -10.97 3.51
N VAL A 112 10.14 -9.69 3.65
CA VAL A 112 11.39 -9.17 3.05
C VAL A 112 12.67 -9.67 3.73
N PHE A 113 12.58 -10.19 4.95
CA PHE A 113 13.73 -10.78 5.65
C PHE A 113 13.81 -12.31 5.56
N THR A 114 12.71 -12.99 5.24
CA THR A 114 12.63 -14.46 5.26
C THR A 114 12.45 -15.10 3.89
N PHE A 115 12.20 -14.33 2.82
CA PHE A 115 12.16 -14.89 1.47
C PHE A 115 13.50 -15.61 1.14
N ASP A 116 13.41 -16.77 0.50
CA ASP A 116 14.53 -17.69 0.20
C ASP A 116 15.31 -18.21 1.44
N LYS A 117 14.77 -18.10 2.65
CA LYS A 117 15.36 -18.68 3.86
C LYS A 117 14.78 -20.07 4.17
N PRO A 118 15.54 -20.93 4.88
CA PRO A 118 15.00 -22.19 5.39
C PRO A 118 13.76 -21.98 6.27
N LEU A 119 12.88 -22.97 6.33
CA LEU A 119 11.65 -22.92 7.13
C LEU A 119 11.93 -22.58 8.60
N SER A 120 12.99 -23.15 9.18
CA SER A 120 13.39 -22.89 10.57
C SER A 120 13.66 -21.39 10.82
N SER A 121 14.45 -20.75 9.96
CA SER A 121 14.73 -19.31 10.05
C SER A 121 13.46 -18.49 9.88
N THR A 122 12.58 -18.89 8.94
CA THR A 122 11.31 -18.20 8.69
C THR A 122 10.38 -18.24 9.89
N VAL A 123 10.29 -19.40 10.55
CA VAL A 123 9.48 -19.60 11.77
C VAL A 123 10.09 -18.84 12.95
N ILE A 124 11.40 -18.95 13.18
CA ILE A 124 12.07 -18.26 14.29
C ILE A 124 11.89 -16.75 14.17
N THR A 125 12.12 -16.18 12.98
CA THR A 125 11.89 -14.74 12.73
C THR A 125 10.43 -14.37 12.91
N GLY A 126 9.49 -15.21 12.46
CA GLY A 126 8.05 -14.99 12.66
C GLY A 126 7.67 -14.93 14.14
N VAL A 127 8.11 -15.92 14.92
CA VAL A 127 7.86 -15.98 16.37
C VAL A 127 8.49 -14.78 17.08
N ALA A 128 9.71 -14.38 16.71
CA ALA A 128 10.36 -13.21 17.28
C ALA A 128 9.56 -11.93 16.99
N ILE A 129 9.14 -11.71 15.74
CA ILE A 129 8.33 -10.55 15.36
C ILE A 129 7.00 -10.55 16.12
N VAL A 130 6.28 -11.68 16.17
CA VAL A 130 5.01 -11.78 16.91
C VAL A 130 5.20 -11.50 18.40
N GLY A 131 6.27 -12.02 19.01
CA GLY A 131 6.59 -11.75 20.41
C GLY A 131 6.86 -10.27 20.65
N THR A 132 7.69 -9.63 19.82
CA THR A 132 8.00 -8.19 19.93
C THR A 132 6.76 -7.33 19.71
N MET A 133 5.95 -7.62 18.68
CA MET A 133 4.71 -6.88 18.44
C MET A 133 3.72 -7.07 19.58
N THR A 134 3.55 -8.29 20.10
CA THR A 134 2.65 -8.53 21.25
C THR A 134 3.05 -7.73 22.48
N VAL A 135 4.35 -7.72 22.83
CA VAL A 135 4.85 -6.96 23.98
C VAL A 135 4.63 -5.45 23.77
N PHE A 136 4.96 -4.93 22.58
CA PHE A 136 4.77 -3.52 22.27
C PHE A 136 3.28 -3.14 22.28
N SER A 137 2.42 -3.94 21.65
CA SER A 137 0.98 -3.73 21.60
C SER A 137 0.35 -3.74 22.98
N ALA A 138 0.75 -4.67 23.85
CA ALA A 138 0.27 -4.70 25.23
C ALA A 138 0.68 -3.43 25.99
N TRP A 139 1.94 -2.99 25.84
CA TRP A 139 2.39 -1.73 26.41
C TRP A 139 1.58 -0.54 25.88
N HIS A 140 1.41 -0.43 24.55
CA HIS A 140 0.64 0.61 23.87
C HIS A 140 -0.80 0.73 24.40
N CYS A 141 -1.51 -0.40 24.53
CA CYS A 141 -2.87 -0.42 25.06
C CYS A 141 -2.96 -0.10 26.56
N ILE A 142 -1.91 -0.41 27.34
CA ILE A 142 -1.87 -0.10 28.78
C ILE A 142 -1.55 1.37 29.02
N THR A 143 -0.62 1.94 28.26
CA THR A 143 -0.20 3.34 28.41
C THR A 143 -1.12 4.31 27.68
N ASP A 144 -1.88 3.83 26.69
CA ASP A 144 -2.75 4.63 25.83
C ASP A 144 -1.98 5.83 25.24
N GLU A 145 -0.78 5.56 24.70
CA GLU A 145 0.19 6.57 24.25
C GLU A 145 0.50 6.37 22.76
N ILE A 146 0.33 7.40 21.92
CA ILE A 146 0.39 7.26 20.45
C ILE A 146 1.75 7.57 19.80
N THR A 147 2.64 8.28 20.50
CA THR A 147 3.93 8.73 19.95
C THR A 147 4.82 7.54 19.64
N MET A 148 4.98 6.61 20.58
CA MET A 148 5.86 5.46 20.38
C MET A 148 5.32 4.50 19.32
N HIS A 149 3.99 4.38 19.20
CA HIS A 149 3.36 3.68 18.08
C HIS A 149 3.81 4.30 16.74
N SER A 150 3.68 5.62 16.62
CA SER A 150 4.04 6.36 15.41
C SER A 150 5.53 6.23 15.07
N VAL A 151 6.40 6.30 16.08
CA VAL A 151 7.86 6.12 15.93
C VAL A 151 8.18 4.70 15.45
N LEU A 152 7.61 3.68 16.09
CA LEU A 152 7.84 2.28 15.69
C LEU A 152 7.35 2.03 14.27
N PHE A 153 6.16 2.49 13.93
CA PHE A 153 5.59 2.39 12.58
C PHE A 153 6.52 3.04 11.54
N ALA A 154 6.99 4.26 11.79
CA ALA A 154 7.92 4.96 10.89
C ALA A 154 9.24 4.21 10.71
N VAL A 155 9.82 3.68 11.79
CA VAL A 155 11.05 2.88 11.75
C VAL A 155 10.84 1.62 10.91
N MET A 156 9.73 0.91 11.10
CA MET A 156 9.41 -0.30 10.32
C MET A 156 9.25 0.00 8.83
N ILE A 157 8.57 1.10 8.47
CA ILE A 157 8.43 1.56 7.07
C ILE A 157 9.80 1.86 6.45
N VAL A 158 10.68 2.56 7.16
CA VAL A 158 12.06 2.85 6.69
C VAL A 158 12.84 1.55 6.47
N ILE A 159 12.77 0.61 7.42
CA ILE A 159 13.42 -0.71 7.30
C ILE A 159 12.91 -1.46 6.06
N VAL A 160 11.59 -1.52 5.85
CA VAL A 160 10.99 -2.15 4.67
C VAL A 160 11.47 -1.47 3.39
N GLY A 161 11.49 -0.13 3.34
CA GLY A 161 11.95 0.62 2.17
C GLY A 161 13.41 0.35 1.82
N LEU A 162 14.31 0.41 2.82
CA LEU A 162 15.73 0.11 2.65
C LEU A 162 15.96 -1.33 2.21
N LYS A 163 15.28 -2.29 2.86
CA LYS A 163 15.39 -3.70 2.52
C LYS A 163 14.87 -3.99 1.12
N THR A 164 13.74 -3.40 0.74
CA THR A 164 13.16 -3.52 -0.61
C THR A 164 14.16 -3.01 -1.66
N ARG A 165 14.78 -1.84 -1.46
CA ARG A 165 15.82 -1.32 -2.36
C ARG A 165 17.03 -2.27 -2.47
N SER A 166 17.46 -2.85 -1.36
CA SER A 166 18.52 -3.87 -1.37
C SER A 166 18.12 -5.09 -2.20
N ILE A 167 16.90 -5.60 -2.05
CA ILE A 167 16.39 -6.76 -2.81
C ILE A 167 16.32 -6.46 -4.31
N ILE A 168 15.88 -5.26 -4.70
CA ILE A 168 15.88 -4.84 -6.11
C ILE A 168 17.29 -5.00 -6.71
N SER A 169 18.31 -4.46 -6.05
CA SER A 169 19.70 -4.55 -6.53
C SER A 169 20.26 -5.97 -6.54
N MET A 170 19.79 -6.83 -5.64
CA MET A 170 20.19 -8.24 -5.59
C MET A 170 19.54 -9.08 -6.70
N ARG A 171 18.23 -8.91 -6.93
CA ARG A 171 17.40 -9.83 -7.74
C ARG A 171 17.14 -9.34 -9.16
N VAL A 172 17.13 -8.03 -9.41
CA VAL A 172 16.77 -7.46 -10.73
C VAL A 172 18.04 -7.04 -11.46
N LYS A 173 18.59 -7.94 -12.30
CA LYS A 173 19.84 -7.73 -13.03
C LYS A 173 19.67 -6.98 -14.36
N ASP A 174 18.55 -7.19 -15.03
CA ASP A 174 18.20 -6.45 -16.25
C ASP A 174 18.03 -4.97 -15.92
N LEU A 175 18.81 -4.10 -16.60
CA LEU A 175 18.85 -2.67 -16.32
C LEU A 175 17.54 -1.96 -16.66
N ILE A 176 16.82 -2.42 -17.68
CA ILE A 176 15.54 -1.85 -18.09
C ILE A 176 14.48 -2.18 -17.04
N VAL A 177 14.38 -3.46 -16.65
CA VAL A 177 13.46 -3.90 -15.59
C VAL A 177 13.83 -3.24 -14.25
N ALA A 178 15.11 -3.16 -13.90
CA ALA A 178 15.56 -2.51 -12.67
C ALA A 178 15.15 -1.04 -12.62
N LYS A 179 15.20 -0.32 -13.74
CA LYS A 179 14.76 1.08 -13.83
C LYS A 179 13.27 1.21 -13.59
N GLU A 180 12.45 0.34 -14.16
CA GLU A 180 10.99 0.34 -13.95
C GLU A 180 10.62 0.01 -12.50
N VAL A 181 11.21 -1.05 -11.95
CA VAL A 181 10.98 -1.49 -10.57
C VAL A 181 11.43 -0.43 -9.56
N ARG A 182 12.58 0.23 -9.79
CA ARG A 182 13.03 1.36 -8.95
C ARG A 182 12.12 2.58 -9.09
N LYS A 183 11.65 2.90 -10.30
CA LYS A 183 10.68 3.98 -10.52
C LYS A 183 9.41 3.72 -9.72
N LEU A 184 8.90 2.48 -9.76
CA LEU A 184 7.73 2.09 -8.99
C LEU A 184 7.95 2.22 -7.47
N ALA A 185 9.07 1.72 -6.96
CA ALA A 185 9.43 1.85 -5.54
C ALA A 185 9.53 3.32 -5.10
N THR A 186 10.12 4.18 -5.92
CA THR A 186 10.24 5.61 -5.65
C THR A 186 8.88 6.29 -5.62
N TRP A 187 8.02 6.06 -6.63
CA TRP A 187 6.70 6.68 -6.68
C TRP A 187 5.77 6.17 -5.58
N GLY A 188 5.80 4.88 -5.25
CA GLY A 188 5.08 4.34 -4.09
C GLY A 188 5.50 5.03 -2.79
N GLY A 189 6.81 5.26 -2.60
CA GLY A 189 7.35 6.02 -1.47
C GLY A 189 6.94 7.49 -1.46
N VAL A 190 6.98 8.16 -2.62
CA VAL A 190 6.55 9.57 -2.75
C VAL A 190 5.08 9.73 -2.42
N ILE A 191 4.21 8.86 -2.92
CA ILE A 191 2.76 8.90 -2.61
C ILE A 191 2.55 8.70 -1.10
N PHE A 192 3.21 7.72 -0.50
CA PHE A 192 3.10 7.47 0.95
C PHE A 192 3.58 8.69 1.78
N ILE A 193 4.73 9.26 1.45
CA ILE A 193 5.29 10.45 2.13
C ILE A 193 4.42 11.68 1.90
N ALA A 194 3.83 11.84 0.71
CA ALA A 194 2.89 12.92 0.43
C ALA A 194 1.66 12.81 1.33
N GLY A 195 1.12 11.60 1.53
CA GLY A 195 0.11 11.35 2.54
C GLY A 195 0.56 11.84 3.92
N PHE A 196 1.76 11.44 4.36
CA PHE A 196 2.28 11.85 5.67
C PHE A 196 2.41 13.36 5.82
N GLY A 197 2.82 14.04 4.76
CA GLY A 197 2.85 15.50 4.71
C GLY A 197 1.45 16.10 4.88
N ILE A 198 0.45 15.58 4.16
CA ILE A 198 -0.95 16.02 4.26
C ILE A 198 -1.50 15.81 5.68
N TRP A 199 -1.21 14.65 6.29
CA TRP A 199 -1.59 14.37 7.68
C TRP A 199 -1.00 15.38 8.68
N ASN A 200 0.28 15.76 8.53
CA ASN A 200 0.87 16.78 9.39
C ASN A 200 0.25 18.17 9.18
N ILE A 201 -0.15 18.49 7.94
CA ILE A 201 -0.87 19.74 7.64
C ILE A 201 -2.23 19.74 8.34
N ASP A 202 -2.98 18.63 8.28
CA ASP A 202 -4.26 18.48 8.99
C ASP A 202 -4.10 18.86 10.47
N ASN A 203 -3.17 18.21 11.16
CA ASN A 203 -2.89 18.44 12.58
C ASN A 203 -2.44 19.89 12.87
N ALA A 204 -1.64 20.50 12.00
CA ALA A 204 -1.03 21.81 12.25
C ALA A 204 -2.00 22.99 12.08
N ILE A 205 -2.96 22.91 11.15
CA ILE A 205 -3.85 24.02 10.81
C ILE A 205 -5.34 23.69 10.99
N CYS A 206 -5.62 22.76 11.89
CA CYS A 206 -6.96 22.25 12.20
C CYS A 206 -8.04 23.32 12.37
N SER A 207 -7.76 24.33 13.20
CA SER A 207 -8.70 25.43 13.46
C SER A 207 -9.05 26.23 12.20
N SER A 208 -8.06 26.44 11.32
CA SER A 208 -8.26 27.14 10.04
C SER A 208 -9.04 26.27 9.06
N LEU A 209 -8.72 24.97 8.99
CA LEU A 209 -9.45 24.00 8.16
C LEU A 209 -10.93 23.96 8.55
N THR A 210 -11.27 23.88 9.84
CA THR A 210 -12.66 23.86 10.30
C THR A 210 -13.43 25.13 9.90
N ILE A 211 -12.81 26.32 10.02
CA ILE A 211 -13.42 27.58 9.57
C ILE A 211 -13.69 27.55 8.05
N TRP A 212 -12.70 27.12 7.26
CA TRP A 212 -12.85 27.05 5.80
C TRP A 212 -13.91 26.03 5.37
N LYS A 213 -13.94 24.86 6.01
CA LYS A 213 -14.94 23.81 5.76
C LYS A 213 -16.36 24.32 6.03
N ARG A 214 -16.58 24.96 7.18
CA ARG A 214 -17.89 25.55 7.53
C ARG A 214 -18.29 26.68 6.58
N GLY A 215 -17.33 27.46 6.09
CA GLY A 215 -17.57 28.52 5.11
C GLY A 215 -17.92 28.03 3.70
N LEU A 216 -17.29 26.94 3.23
CA LEU A 216 -17.57 26.33 1.92
C LEU A 216 -18.88 25.55 1.88
N GLY A 217 -19.16 24.82 2.97
CA GLY A 217 -20.28 23.90 3.05
C GLY A 217 -20.09 22.62 2.24
N MET A 218 -21.00 21.68 2.45
CA MET A 218 -20.97 20.35 1.86
C MET A 218 -21.57 20.34 0.45
N PRO A 219 -21.10 19.46 -0.45
CA PRO A 219 -20.03 18.48 -0.25
C PRO A 219 -18.63 19.04 -0.53
N TRP A 220 -18.51 20.29 -0.96
CA TRP A 220 -17.24 20.85 -1.45
C TRP A 220 -16.16 20.94 -0.37
N SER A 221 -16.55 21.18 0.88
CA SER A 221 -15.66 21.15 2.04
C SER A 221 -14.99 19.79 2.27
N PHE A 222 -15.52 18.68 1.77
CA PHE A 222 -14.95 17.34 1.97
C PHE A 222 -13.54 17.20 1.36
N VAL A 223 -13.19 18.04 0.37
CA VAL A 223 -11.83 18.08 -0.18
C VAL A 223 -10.79 18.57 0.85
N LEU A 224 -11.23 19.29 1.89
CA LEU A 224 -10.39 19.80 2.96
C LEU A 224 -10.27 18.83 4.15
N GLU A 225 -10.89 17.65 4.08
CA GLU A 225 -10.66 16.58 5.06
C GLU A 225 -9.32 15.90 4.76
N LEU A 226 -8.24 16.56 5.18
CA LEU A 226 -6.88 16.20 4.83
C LEU A 226 -6.48 14.84 5.42
N HIS A 227 -6.99 14.49 6.60
CA HIS A 227 -6.83 13.15 7.15
C HIS A 227 -7.45 12.06 6.25
N GLY A 228 -8.57 12.34 5.58
CA GLY A 228 -9.16 11.42 4.59
C GLY A 228 -8.25 11.21 3.37
N TRP A 229 -7.54 12.26 2.94
CA TRP A 229 -6.51 12.13 1.90
C TRP A 229 -5.30 11.31 2.35
N TRP A 230 -4.92 11.39 3.64
CA TRP A 230 -3.90 10.51 4.20
C TRP A 230 -4.24 9.04 3.95
N HIS A 231 -5.46 8.60 4.28
CA HIS A 231 -5.91 7.21 4.02
C HIS A 231 -5.78 6.80 2.55
N ILE A 232 -6.17 7.69 1.64
CA ILE A 232 -6.09 7.39 0.21
C ILE A 232 -4.64 7.22 -0.23
N PHE A 233 -3.77 8.18 0.13
CA PHE A 233 -2.37 8.18 -0.30
C PHE A 233 -1.58 7.02 0.32
N THR A 234 -1.73 6.77 1.62
CA THR A 234 -1.07 5.64 2.28
C THR A 234 -1.62 4.31 1.79
N GLY A 235 -2.93 4.20 1.52
CA GLY A 235 -3.52 3.00 0.94
C GLY A 235 -2.95 2.67 -0.44
N VAL A 236 -2.85 3.66 -1.33
CA VAL A 236 -2.20 3.52 -2.65
C VAL A 236 -0.73 3.14 -2.48
N GLY A 237 0.02 3.87 -1.65
CA GLY A 237 1.44 3.65 -1.42
C GLY A 237 1.73 2.26 -0.84
N ALA A 238 0.98 1.86 0.18
CA ALA A 238 1.10 0.55 0.82
C ALA A 238 0.81 -0.58 -0.17
N TYR A 239 -0.24 -0.47 -0.97
CA TYR A 239 -0.55 -1.46 -2.02
C TYR A 239 0.59 -1.59 -3.04
N ILE A 240 1.13 -0.47 -3.53
CA ILE A 240 2.26 -0.46 -4.46
C ILE A 240 3.47 -1.18 -3.84
N PHE A 241 3.79 -0.91 -2.57
CA PHE A 241 4.88 -1.58 -1.87
C PHE A 241 4.63 -3.06 -1.67
N ILE A 242 3.42 -3.46 -1.30
CA ILE A 242 3.06 -4.87 -1.11
C ILE A 242 3.19 -5.62 -2.44
N ALA A 243 2.63 -5.09 -3.53
CA ALA A 243 2.73 -5.70 -4.85
C ALA A 243 4.19 -5.80 -5.32
N LEU A 244 4.99 -4.77 -5.03
CA LEU A 244 6.42 -4.76 -5.33
C LEU A 244 7.18 -5.83 -4.52
N VAL A 245 6.93 -5.95 -3.22
CA VAL A 245 7.54 -6.97 -2.35
C VAL A 245 7.11 -8.37 -2.80
N GLU A 246 5.84 -8.57 -3.13
CA GLU A 246 5.33 -9.83 -3.66
C GLU A 246 6.11 -10.26 -4.90
N TYR A 247 6.29 -9.35 -5.86
CA TYR A 247 7.08 -9.57 -7.07
C TYR A 247 8.54 -9.91 -6.76
N LEU A 248 9.21 -9.07 -5.96
CA LEU A 248 10.63 -9.22 -5.66
C LEU A 248 10.97 -10.50 -4.88
N THR A 249 10.00 -10.99 -4.10
CA THR A 249 10.14 -12.22 -3.30
C THR A 249 9.56 -13.45 -3.98
N SER A 250 9.21 -13.35 -5.27
CA SER A 250 8.75 -14.48 -6.08
C SER A 250 9.79 -14.90 -7.12
N ASP A 251 9.53 -16.03 -7.78
CA ASP A 251 10.30 -16.51 -8.94
C ASP A 251 10.11 -15.64 -10.20
N GLU A 252 9.25 -14.61 -10.12
CA GLU A 252 9.05 -13.63 -11.17
C GLU A 252 10.03 -12.46 -11.07
N ALA A 253 10.77 -12.33 -9.96
CA ALA A 253 11.73 -11.25 -9.76
C ALA A 253 12.73 -11.17 -10.93
N GLY A 254 12.82 -9.99 -11.54
CA GLY A 254 13.68 -9.73 -12.70
C GLY A 254 12.99 -9.91 -14.06
N LYS A 255 11.78 -10.48 -14.11
CA LYS A 255 10.98 -10.54 -15.35
C LYS A 255 10.31 -9.18 -15.61
N PRO A 256 10.07 -8.81 -16.88
CA PRO A 256 9.36 -7.57 -17.18
C PRO A 256 8.01 -7.48 -16.47
N LEU A 257 7.69 -6.28 -15.96
CA LEU A 257 6.39 -6.01 -15.35
C LEU A 257 5.33 -6.03 -16.45
N GLY A 258 4.36 -6.94 -16.37
CA GLY A 258 3.26 -6.98 -17.34
C GLY A 258 2.31 -5.79 -17.16
N GLY A 259 1.54 -5.44 -18.20
CA GLY A 259 0.58 -4.33 -18.16
C GLY A 259 -0.56 -4.45 -17.12
N LYS A 260 -0.66 -5.58 -16.40
CA LYS A 260 -1.61 -5.84 -15.30
C LYS A 260 -0.94 -6.04 -13.94
N PHE A 261 0.32 -5.64 -13.79
CA PHE A 261 1.14 -5.91 -12.60
C PHE A 261 0.45 -5.49 -11.29
N ALA A 262 -0.10 -4.29 -11.26
CA ALA A 262 -0.88 -3.76 -10.13
C ALA A 262 -1.66 -2.52 -10.61
N TRP A 263 -2.86 -2.26 -10.11
CA TRP A 263 -3.59 -1.01 -10.43
C TRP A 263 -3.32 0.03 -9.34
N PRO A 264 -3.06 1.32 -9.63
CA PRO A 264 -2.93 1.97 -10.93
C PRO A 264 -1.48 2.04 -11.42
N VAL A 265 -0.66 0.99 -11.19
CA VAL A 265 0.79 1.00 -11.52
C VAL A 265 1.05 1.19 -13.01
N ASN A 266 0.10 0.82 -13.87
CA ASN A 266 0.12 1.09 -15.30
C ASN A 266 0.11 2.60 -15.65
N LEU A 267 -0.27 3.49 -14.71
CA LEU A 267 -0.10 4.95 -14.87
C LEU A 267 1.31 5.44 -14.52
N ILE A 268 2.09 4.62 -13.80
CA ILE A 268 3.43 4.94 -13.30
C ILE A 268 4.50 4.31 -14.19
N VAL A 269 4.24 3.13 -14.74
CA VAL A 269 5.16 2.33 -15.54
C VAL A 269 4.50 1.91 -16.85
N ASP A 270 5.12 2.27 -17.97
CA ASP A 270 4.59 2.05 -19.32
C ASP A 270 4.79 0.61 -19.84
N GLY A 271 5.42 -0.29 -19.08
CA GLY A 271 5.65 -1.69 -19.46
C GLY A 271 6.65 -1.90 -20.61
N ARG A 272 7.48 -0.89 -20.91
CA ARG A 272 8.42 -0.89 -22.05
C ARG A 272 9.43 -2.03 -21.99
N ALA A 273 9.76 -2.53 -20.80
CA ALA A 273 10.62 -3.72 -20.68
C ALA A 273 9.99 -4.99 -21.30
N GLY A 274 8.66 -5.11 -21.26
CA GLY A 274 7.94 -6.21 -21.91
C GLY A 274 7.99 -6.08 -23.43
N ASP A 275 7.76 -4.87 -23.94
CA ASP A 275 7.75 -4.57 -25.38
C ASP A 275 9.15 -4.71 -26.01
N ALA A 276 10.19 -4.24 -25.32
CA ALA A 276 11.58 -4.36 -25.78
C ALA A 276 12.02 -5.84 -25.91
N LYS A 277 11.55 -6.69 -24.99
CA LYS A 277 11.86 -8.13 -25.02
C LYS A 277 11.05 -8.87 -26.10
N LEU A 278 9.79 -8.50 -26.31
CA LEU A 278 8.98 -8.99 -27.43
C LEU A 278 9.60 -8.60 -28.78
N MET A 279 10.10 -7.37 -28.91
CA MET A 279 10.84 -6.91 -30.10
C MET A 279 12.17 -7.65 -30.28
N SER A 280 12.93 -7.92 -29.22
CA SER A 280 14.19 -8.66 -29.31
C SER A 280 13.99 -10.13 -29.66
N VAL A 281 12.93 -10.76 -29.14
CA VAL A 281 12.58 -12.16 -29.47
C VAL A 281 12.16 -12.26 -30.95
N ASN A 282 11.28 -11.36 -31.41
CA ASN A 282 10.87 -11.32 -32.81
C ASN A 282 12.04 -11.01 -33.77
N SER A 283 13.00 -10.18 -33.37
CA SER A 283 14.18 -9.90 -34.20
C SER A 283 15.17 -11.06 -34.23
N SER A 284 15.35 -11.79 -33.12
CA SER A 284 16.16 -13.00 -33.07
C SER A 284 15.56 -14.17 -33.85
N ASP A 285 14.23 -14.32 -33.83
CA ASP A 285 13.54 -15.34 -34.63
C ASP A 285 13.60 -15.02 -36.13
N HIS A 286 13.49 -13.73 -36.50
CA HIS A 286 13.70 -13.31 -37.88
C HIS A 286 15.15 -13.51 -38.34
N ALA A 287 16.15 -13.21 -37.51
CA ALA A 287 17.56 -13.44 -37.80
C ALA A 287 17.86 -14.94 -37.97
N ASN A 288 17.38 -15.80 -37.06
CA ASN A 288 17.53 -17.26 -37.15
C ASN A 288 16.80 -17.86 -38.38
N SER A 289 15.67 -17.28 -38.79
CA SER A 289 14.98 -17.71 -40.01
C SER A 289 15.75 -17.35 -41.30
N LYS A 290 16.51 -16.25 -41.28
CA LYS A 290 17.36 -15.82 -42.38
C LYS A 290 18.62 -16.69 -42.49
N THR A 291 19.33 -16.92 -41.39
CA THR A 291 20.50 -17.82 -41.37
C THR A 291 20.14 -19.26 -41.75
N ARG A 292 18.97 -19.79 -41.32
CA ARG A 292 18.50 -21.10 -41.80
C ARG A 292 18.22 -21.15 -43.30
N LYS A 293 17.66 -20.07 -43.88
CA LYS A 293 17.43 -19.99 -45.33
C LYS A 293 18.75 -19.90 -46.09
N ASP A 294 19.71 -19.13 -45.59
CA ASP A 294 21.01 -18.95 -46.23
C ASP A 294 21.88 -20.22 -46.17
N GLU A 295 21.87 -20.96 -45.05
CA GLU A 295 22.50 -22.28 -44.93
C GLU A 295 21.87 -23.32 -45.87
N GLN A 296 20.53 -23.31 -45.98
CA GLN A 296 19.79 -24.25 -46.83
C GLN A 296 19.95 -23.94 -48.33
N THR A 297 20.22 -22.69 -48.71
CA THR A 297 20.63 -22.33 -50.07
C THR A 297 22.09 -22.68 -50.38
N SER A 298 22.99 -22.68 -49.40
CA SER A 298 24.39 -23.09 -49.63
C SER A 298 24.55 -24.62 -49.79
N TRP A 299 23.67 -25.40 -49.14
CA TRP A 299 23.72 -26.87 -49.19
C TRP A 299 23.13 -27.47 -50.48
N ASN A 300 22.26 -26.74 -51.17
CA ASN A 300 21.63 -27.18 -52.43
C ASN A 300 22.44 -26.81 -53.69
N GLY A 301 23.61 -26.18 -53.55
CA GLY A 301 24.47 -25.77 -54.68
C GLY A 301 25.47 -26.82 -55.18
N ASN A 302 25.60 -27.98 -54.51
CA ASN A 302 26.61 -28.99 -54.86
C ASN A 302 26.01 -30.39 -55.06
N LYS A 303 25.04 -30.50 -55.97
CA LYS A 303 24.65 -31.79 -56.54
C LYS A 303 24.28 -31.64 -58.02
N ILE A 304 25.13 -32.29 -58.84
CA ILE A 304 24.88 -32.94 -60.14
C ILE A 304 25.56 -32.27 -61.36
N SER A 305 26.27 -33.17 -62.07
CA SER A 305 26.96 -33.16 -63.38
C SER A 305 28.23 -32.35 -63.52
#